data_AF-A0A533U837-F1
#
_entry.id   AF-A0A533U837-F1
#
_cell.length_a   1.000
_cell.length_b   1.000
_cell.length_c   1.000
_cell.angle_alpha   90.00
_cell.angle_beta   90.00
_cell.angle_gamma   90.00
#
_symmetry.space_group_name_H-M   'P 1'
#
loop_
_entity.id
_entity.type
_entity.pdbx_description
1 polymer ?
#
loop_
_entity_poly.entity_id
_entity_poly.type
_entity_poly.pdbx_seq_one_letter_code
_entity_poly.pdbx_strand_id
1 'polypeptide(L)'
;MNSPKYSILITNYNTVDTIEESLRSILNQIDERFEVIVVDNASTDGSQDYLYKMEYLNKIRLFTESCSRGQGRQIALDKSWGDYIIAYFDMDDVYKPRLKEFVDLYHKSYEGKILGAKVLMAPRTFAIRIGWHDLKEREDVDFWLRASSRYNIARLPEDFLVKYRGVTNYPLVKSIKKRLIKYIEGYRLGLKQSLLIDPRIQPKLWKSIGIAGLLGISWLIVRFIGKFYWVSIINPKAFDEVRQYDYKRIRWEKQ
;
A
#
# COMPACT_ATOMS: atom_id res chain seq x y z
N MET A 1 19.65 -5.34 -26.13
CA MET A 1 19.07 -5.87 -24.88
C MET A 1 17.60 -5.47 -24.87
N ASN A 2 16.68 -6.39 -24.61
CA ASN A 2 15.26 -6.04 -24.52
C ASN A 2 15.05 -5.19 -23.27
N SER A 3 14.34 -4.08 -23.39
CA SER A 3 13.95 -3.25 -22.24
C SER A 3 13.09 -4.08 -21.26
N PRO A 4 13.25 -3.91 -19.94
CA PRO A 4 12.39 -4.58 -18.97
C PRO A 4 10.94 -4.15 -19.19
N LYS A 5 9.99 -5.05 -18.94
CA LYS A 5 8.56 -4.76 -18.99
C LYS A 5 8.02 -4.30 -17.63
N TYR A 6 8.60 -4.82 -16.54
CA TYR A 6 8.18 -4.55 -15.18
C TYR A 6 9.34 -3.99 -14.36
N SER A 7 9.12 -2.91 -13.62
CA SER A 7 10.07 -2.39 -12.64
C SER A 7 9.55 -2.63 -11.24
N ILE A 8 10.29 -3.42 -10.46
CA ILE A 8 10.04 -3.61 -9.04
C ILE A 8 10.74 -2.50 -8.27
N LEU A 9 9.96 -1.70 -7.53
CA LEU A 9 10.46 -0.57 -6.75
C LEU A 9 10.48 -0.93 -5.26
N ILE A 10 11.67 -0.89 -4.67
CA ILE A 10 11.92 -1.25 -3.28
C ILE A 10 12.60 -0.07 -2.60
N THR A 11 12.15 0.23 -1.37
CA THR A 11 12.88 1.12 -0.45
C THR A 11 13.43 0.30 0.70
N ASN A 12 14.68 0.51 1.07
CA ASN A 12 15.33 -0.15 2.19
C ASN A 12 15.74 0.86 3.27
N TYR A 13 15.59 0.48 4.54
CA TYR A 13 16.18 1.19 5.67
C TYR A 13 16.34 0.23 6.84
N ASN A 14 17.59 -0.07 7.20
CA ASN A 14 17.97 -0.89 8.35
C ASN A 14 17.18 -2.22 8.47
N THR A 15 17.38 -3.13 7.51
CA THR A 15 16.70 -4.44 7.47
C THR A 15 17.64 -5.65 7.45
N VAL A 16 18.83 -5.55 8.07
CA VAL A 16 19.89 -6.59 7.99
C VAL A 16 19.39 -7.98 8.35
N ASP A 17 18.48 -8.09 9.32
CA ASP A 17 17.94 -9.36 9.80
C ASP A 17 16.94 -10.03 8.83
N THR A 18 16.42 -9.28 7.85
CA THR A 18 15.29 -9.73 7.01
C THR A 18 15.54 -9.61 5.51
N ILE A 19 16.46 -8.74 5.10
CA ILE A 19 16.70 -8.38 3.71
C ILE A 19 17.06 -9.57 2.82
N GLU A 20 17.84 -10.53 3.33
CA GLU A 20 18.23 -11.69 2.53
C GLU A 20 17.01 -12.55 2.18
N GLU A 21 16.19 -12.92 3.17
CA GLU A 21 15.01 -13.74 2.92
C GLU A 21 14.00 -12.98 2.06
N SER A 22 13.77 -11.70 2.37
CA SER A 22 12.82 -10.85 1.64
C SER A 22 13.20 -10.74 0.17
N LEU A 23 14.43 -10.30 -0.12
CA LEU A 23 14.88 -10.07 -1.48
C LEU A 23 14.99 -11.39 -2.25
N ARG A 24 15.47 -12.49 -1.65
CA ARG A 24 15.48 -13.81 -2.31
C ARG A 24 14.07 -14.28 -2.64
N SER A 25 13.08 -14.01 -1.79
CA SER A 25 11.69 -14.37 -2.08
C SER A 25 11.15 -13.67 -3.32
N ILE A 26 11.62 -12.47 -3.64
CA ILE A 26 11.28 -11.73 -4.87
C ILE A 26 12.09 -12.25 -6.06
N LEU A 27 13.43 -12.27 -5.93
CA LEU A 27 14.36 -12.59 -7.02
C LEU A 27 14.16 -14.00 -7.59
N ASN A 28 13.75 -14.97 -6.77
CA ASN A 28 13.50 -16.34 -7.23
C ASN A 28 12.26 -16.48 -8.12
N GLN A 29 11.44 -15.43 -8.24
CA GLN A 29 10.18 -15.47 -8.99
C GLN A 29 10.22 -14.68 -10.30
N ILE A 30 11.30 -13.94 -10.56
CA ILE A 30 11.40 -13.03 -11.70
C ILE A 30 12.32 -13.57 -12.79
N ASP A 31 12.19 -13.01 -13.98
CA ASP A 31 12.97 -13.32 -15.17
C ASP A 31 13.41 -12.02 -15.86
N GLU A 32 14.00 -12.09 -17.04
CA GLU A 32 14.58 -10.96 -17.78
C GLU A 32 13.58 -9.84 -18.13
N ARG A 33 12.27 -10.10 -17.99
CA ARG A 33 11.23 -9.07 -18.16
C ARG A 33 11.16 -8.10 -16.99
N PHE A 34 11.84 -8.40 -15.88
CA PHE A 34 11.82 -7.60 -14.67
C PHE A 34 13.17 -6.91 -14.45
N GLU A 35 13.11 -5.66 -13.99
CA GLU A 35 14.21 -5.03 -13.28
C GLU A 35 13.82 -4.80 -11.82
N VAL A 36 14.82 -4.78 -10.95
CA VAL A 36 14.64 -4.52 -9.52
C VAL A 36 15.46 -3.30 -9.14
N ILE A 37 14.79 -2.28 -8.64
CA ILE A 37 15.39 -1.01 -8.24
C ILE A 37 15.22 -0.88 -6.74
N VAL A 38 16.34 -0.78 -6.05
CA VAL A 38 16.38 -0.60 -4.60
C VAL A 38 16.94 0.78 -4.29
N VAL A 39 16.20 1.55 -3.50
CA VAL A 39 16.68 2.81 -2.91
C VAL A 39 16.92 2.59 -1.43
N ASP A 40 18.18 2.61 -1.02
CA ASP A 40 18.60 2.49 0.37
C ASP A 40 18.69 3.86 1.03
N ASN A 41 18.00 4.02 2.17
CA ASN A 41 17.98 5.26 2.94
C ASN A 41 19.19 5.39 3.88
N ALA A 42 20.41 5.26 3.32
CA ALA A 42 21.68 5.33 4.05
C ALA A 42 21.68 4.43 5.30
N SER A 43 21.40 3.14 5.11
CA SER A 43 21.34 2.17 6.20
C SER A 43 22.70 1.99 6.87
N THR A 44 22.70 1.75 8.18
CA THR A 44 23.93 1.64 9.00
C THR A 44 24.04 0.29 9.72
N ASP A 45 23.13 -0.64 9.47
CA ASP A 45 23.01 -1.93 10.14
C ASP A 45 23.67 -3.09 9.37
N GLY A 46 24.31 -2.80 8.23
CA GLY A 46 24.89 -3.81 7.34
C GLY A 46 23.95 -4.29 6.22
N SER A 47 22.68 -3.86 6.19
CA SER A 47 21.79 -4.19 5.07
C SER A 47 22.26 -3.58 3.74
N GLN A 48 22.98 -2.45 3.80
CA GLN A 48 23.59 -1.83 2.63
C GLN A 48 24.67 -2.70 1.99
N ASP A 49 25.52 -3.37 2.78
CA ASP A 49 26.57 -4.27 2.28
C ASP A 49 25.97 -5.46 1.52
N TYR A 50 24.87 -6.00 2.03
CA TYR A 50 24.13 -7.05 1.34
C TYR A 50 23.58 -6.56 -0.01
N LEU A 51 23.04 -5.34 -0.06
CA LEU A 51 22.55 -4.74 -1.31
C LEU A 51 23.67 -4.51 -2.32
N TYR A 52 24.84 -4.01 -1.89
CA TYR A 52 26.01 -3.86 -2.77
C TYR A 52 26.44 -5.20 -3.39
N LYS A 53 26.42 -6.28 -2.60
CA LYS A 53 26.69 -7.62 -3.12
C LYS A 53 25.67 -8.03 -4.20
N MET A 54 24.39 -7.74 -3.99
CA MET A 54 23.34 -8.07 -4.96
C MET A 54 23.44 -7.25 -6.25
N GLU A 55 23.82 -5.98 -6.14
CA GLU A 55 24.10 -5.13 -7.29
C GLU A 55 25.31 -5.63 -8.09
N TYR A 56 26.42 -5.99 -7.41
CA TYR A 56 27.60 -6.57 -8.06
C TYR A 56 27.27 -7.85 -8.84
N LEU A 57 26.31 -8.64 -8.36
CA LEU A 57 25.80 -9.85 -9.05
C LEU A 57 24.78 -9.54 -10.15
N ASN A 58 24.57 -8.27 -10.50
CA ASN A 58 23.57 -7.78 -11.45
C ASN A 58 22.14 -8.28 -11.14
N LYS A 59 21.80 -8.46 -9.85
CA LYS A 59 20.46 -8.88 -9.42
C LYS A 59 19.53 -7.71 -9.17
N ILE A 60 20.09 -6.56 -8.82
CA ILE A 60 19.37 -5.32 -8.55
C ILE A 60 20.15 -4.13 -9.10
N ARG A 61 19.48 -2.98 -9.22
CA ARG A 61 20.10 -1.66 -9.36
C ARG A 61 19.92 -0.92 -8.04
N LEU A 62 21.02 -0.51 -7.42
CA LEU A 62 21.01 0.12 -6.11
C LEU A 62 21.25 1.63 -6.23
N PHE A 63 20.52 2.39 -5.41
CA PHE A 63 20.76 3.81 -5.20
C PHE A 63 20.79 4.06 -3.69
N THR A 64 21.79 4.78 -3.20
CA THR A 64 21.88 5.15 -1.78
C THR A 64 21.67 6.65 -1.66
N GLU A 65 20.65 7.05 -0.91
CA GLU A 65 20.29 8.45 -0.71
C GLU A 65 19.71 8.65 0.69
N SER A 66 20.09 9.73 1.39
CA SER A 66 19.37 10.10 2.63
C SER A 66 18.04 10.76 2.25
N CYS A 67 16.93 10.06 2.48
CA CYS A 67 15.62 10.46 1.98
C CYS A 67 14.45 9.99 2.87
N SER A 68 13.28 10.58 2.67
CA SER A 68 12.05 10.03 3.26
C SER A 68 11.60 8.77 2.52
N ARG A 69 10.65 8.02 3.11
CA ARG A 69 10.07 6.83 2.47
C ARG A 69 9.32 7.16 1.18
N GLY A 70 8.68 8.33 1.12
CA GLY A 70 8.02 8.83 -0.09
C GLY A 70 9.01 9.24 -1.17
N GLN A 71 10.06 9.99 -0.79
CA GLN A 71 11.12 10.38 -1.71
C GLN A 71 11.90 9.19 -2.26
N GLY A 72 12.19 8.18 -1.43
CA GLY A 72 12.82 6.94 -1.88
C GLY A 72 12.01 6.21 -2.96
N ARG A 73 10.67 6.19 -2.85
CA ARG A 73 9.80 5.62 -3.90
C ARG A 73 9.79 6.46 -5.17
N GLN A 74 9.81 7.79 -5.03
CA GLN A 74 9.89 8.69 -6.17
C GLN A 74 11.21 8.50 -6.93
N ILE A 75 12.34 8.41 -6.22
CA ILE A 75 13.64 8.10 -6.81
C ILE A 75 13.60 6.77 -7.55
N ALA A 76 13.06 5.71 -6.93
CA ALA A 76 12.94 4.41 -7.57
C ALA A 76 12.10 4.48 -8.87
N LEU A 77 10.99 5.23 -8.85
CA LEU A 77 10.15 5.47 -10.01
C LEU A 77 10.91 6.24 -11.10
N ASP A 78 11.67 7.27 -10.75
CA ASP A 78 12.41 8.07 -11.72
C ASP A 78 13.53 7.26 -12.40
N LYS A 79 14.12 6.30 -11.68
CA LYS A 79 15.17 5.40 -12.20
C LYS A 79 14.62 4.20 -12.98
N SER A 80 13.31 4.01 -13.00
CA SER A 80 12.65 2.87 -13.66
C SER A 80 12.52 3.01 -15.18
N TRP A 81 12.56 1.87 -15.87
CA TRP A 81 12.45 1.76 -17.33
C TRP A 81 11.27 0.92 -17.80
N GLY A 82 10.72 0.05 -16.96
CA GLY A 82 9.61 -0.83 -17.28
C GLY A 82 8.30 -0.11 -17.61
N ASP A 83 7.50 -0.71 -18.48
CA ASP A 83 6.17 -0.19 -18.85
C ASP A 83 5.20 -0.20 -17.65
N TYR A 84 5.42 -1.09 -16.70
CA TYR A 84 4.62 -1.24 -15.48
C TYR A 84 5.48 -1.18 -14.23
N ILE A 85 4.94 -0.55 -13.20
CA ILE A 85 5.55 -0.44 -11.89
C ILE A 85 4.91 -1.44 -10.95
N ILE A 86 5.75 -2.15 -10.19
CA ILE A 86 5.33 -2.95 -9.04
C ILE A 86 6.03 -2.39 -7.80
N ALA A 87 5.28 -1.85 -6.84
CA ALA A 87 5.82 -1.15 -5.68
C ALA A 87 5.25 -1.71 -4.36
N TYR A 88 5.70 -1.14 -3.24
CA TYR A 88 5.34 -1.57 -1.88
C TYR A 88 5.82 -2.99 -1.54
N PHE A 89 7.00 -3.32 -2.05
CA PHE A 89 7.80 -4.40 -1.48
C PHE A 89 8.58 -3.86 -0.27
N ASP A 90 8.31 -4.40 0.91
CA ASP A 90 8.99 -4.08 2.15
C ASP A 90 10.04 -5.17 2.44
N MET A 91 11.25 -4.75 2.85
CA MET A 91 12.39 -5.66 3.05
C MET A 91 12.32 -6.47 4.36
N ASP A 92 11.24 -6.35 5.11
CA ASP A 92 10.89 -7.13 6.30
C ASP A 92 9.76 -8.15 6.06
N ASP A 93 9.21 -8.22 4.84
CA ASP A 93 8.20 -9.19 4.43
C ASP A 93 8.78 -10.31 3.56
N VAL A 94 8.12 -11.48 3.57
CA VAL A 94 8.44 -12.60 2.66
C VAL A 94 7.29 -12.78 1.67
N TYR A 95 7.61 -12.90 0.39
CA TYR A 95 6.62 -12.97 -0.68
C TYR A 95 6.35 -14.41 -1.12
N LYS A 96 5.07 -14.77 -1.25
CA LYS A 96 4.60 -16.06 -1.78
C LYS A 96 5.01 -16.20 -3.25
N PRO A 97 5.21 -17.44 -3.76
CA PRO A 97 5.61 -17.72 -5.14
C PRO A 97 4.49 -17.47 -6.17
N ARG A 98 3.91 -16.26 -6.17
CA ARG A 98 2.73 -15.87 -6.96
C ARG A 98 2.93 -14.56 -7.72
N LEU A 99 4.16 -14.04 -7.82
CA LEU A 99 4.42 -12.77 -8.51
C LEU A 99 4.10 -12.84 -10.01
N LYS A 100 4.41 -13.97 -10.67
CA LYS A 100 4.04 -14.21 -12.08
C LYS A 100 2.52 -14.26 -12.25
N GLU A 101 1.83 -15.01 -11.37
CA GLU A 101 0.36 -15.07 -11.36
C GLU A 101 -0.27 -13.69 -11.14
N PHE A 102 0.30 -12.87 -10.27
CA PHE A 102 -0.16 -11.50 -10.02
C PHE A 102 -0.09 -10.63 -11.27
N VAL A 103 1.02 -10.71 -12.01
CA VAL A 103 1.20 -10.01 -13.29
C VAL A 103 0.26 -10.53 -14.37
N ASP A 104 0.06 -11.84 -14.45
CA ASP A 104 -0.87 -12.45 -15.42
C ASP A 104 -2.32 -12.04 -15.14
N LEU A 105 -2.73 -12.04 -13.86
CA LEU A 105 -4.03 -11.55 -13.42
C LEU A 105 -4.23 -10.08 -13.77
N TYR A 106 -3.20 -9.26 -13.60
CA TYR A 106 -3.25 -7.85 -13.99
C TYR A 106 -3.61 -7.72 -15.46
N HIS A 107 -2.84 -8.35 -16.36
CA HIS A 107 -3.06 -8.24 -17.80
C HIS A 107 -4.40 -8.85 -18.25
N LYS A 108 -4.88 -9.89 -17.57
CA LYS A 108 -6.13 -10.57 -17.91
C LYS A 108 -7.38 -9.81 -17.47
N SER A 109 -7.33 -9.11 -16.33
CA SER A 109 -8.55 -8.63 -15.66
C SER A 109 -8.50 -7.20 -15.14
N TYR A 110 -7.31 -6.60 -15.06
CA TYR A 110 -7.09 -5.29 -14.45
C TYR A 110 -6.25 -4.34 -15.30
N GLU A 111 -6.04 -4.67 -16.57
CA GLU A 111 -5.33 -3.82 -17.53
C GLU A 111 -5.91 -2.39 -17.54
N GLY A 112 -5.03 -1.39 -17.52
CA GLY A 112 -5.44 0.02 -17.45
C GLY A 112 -5.99 0.48 -16.09
N LYS A 113 -5.91 -0.35 -15.04
CA LYS A 113 -6.24 0.02 -13.65
C LYS A 113 -4.98 0.07 -12.78
N ILE A 114 -5.12 0.61 -11.58
CA ILE A 114 -4.14 0.45 -10.50
C ILE A 114 -4.60 -0.72 -9.64
N LEU A 115 -3.79 -1.77 -9.55
CA LEU A 115 -4.07 -2.96 -8.77
C LEU A 115 -3.38 -2.87 -7.41
N GLY A 116 -4.18 -2.84 -6.34
CA GLY A 116 -3.70 -2.88 -4.97
C GLY A 116 -3.87 -4.25 -4.34
N ALA A 117 -2.81 -4.77 -3.75
CA ALA A 117 -2.84 -5.80 -2.72
C ALA A 117 -2.13 -5.22 -1.48
N LYS A 118 -1.24 -5.99 -0.84
CA LYS A 118 -0.17 -5.38 -0.03
C LYS A 118 0.91 -4.71 -0.92
N VAL A 119 1.05 -5.20 -2.15
CA VAL A 119 1.86 -4.55 -3.21
C VAL A 119 0.98 -3.72 -4.15
N LEU A 120 1.56 -2.77 -4.87
CA LEU A 120 0.90 -2.01 -5.93
C LEU A 120 1.40 -2.47 -7.29
N MET A 121 0.52 -2.59 -8.28
CA MET A 121 0.88 -2.65 -9.70
C MET A 121 0.09 -1.64 -10.53
N ALA A 122 0.78 -0.91 -11.42
CA ALA A 122 0.17 0.08 -12.28
C ALA A 122 0.99 0.31 -13.56
N PRO A 123 0.41 0.88 -14.63
CA PRO A 123 1.19 1.40 -15.74
C PRO A 123 2.13 2.49 -15.22
N ARG A 124 3.39 2.51 -15.70
CA ARG A 124 4.39 3.50 -15.28
C ARG A 124 3.93 4.93 -15.54
N THR A 125 3.20 5.15 -16.63
CA THR A 125 2.60 6.46 -16.95
C THR A 125 1.62 6.95 -15.88
N PHE A 126 0.90 6.05 -15.22
CA PHE A 126 -0.01 6.41 -14.12
C PHE A 126 0.81 6.75 -12.88
N ALA A 127 1.80 5.91 -12.54
CA ALA A 127 2.69 6.13 -11.42
C ALA A 127 3.43 7.48 -11.55
N ILE A 128 3.94 7.85 -12.73
CA ILE A 128 4.57 9.16 -13.00
C ILE A 128 3.61 10.33 -12.77
N ARG A 129 2.37 10.22 -13.24
CA ARG A 129 1.36 11.30 -13.09
C ARG A 129 0.86 11.46 -11.66
N ILE A 130 0.93 10.40 -10.86
CA ILE A 130 0.58 10.44 -9.45
C ILE A 130 1.81 10.94 -8.68
N GLY A 131 2.92 10.22 -8.77
CA GLY A 131 4.15 10.49 -8.01
C GLY A 131 4.00 10.18 -6.52
N TRP A 132 5.13 9.93 -5.86
CA TRP A 132 5.22 9.93 -4.41
C TRP A 132 5.75 11.27 -3.94
N HIS A 133 5.06 11.88 -2.97
CA HIS A 133 5.56 13.09 -2.34
C HIS A 133 6.62 12.75 -1.28
N ASP A 134 7.51 13.70 -1.01
CA ASP A 134 8.53 13.60 0.04
C ASP A 134 7.88 13.60 1.44
N LEU A 135 7.40 12.43 1.85
CA LEU A 135 6.72 12.20 3.12
C LEU A 135 7.41 11.04 3.86
N LYS A 136 7.72 11.25 5.14
CA LYS A 136 8.33 10.22 6.00
C LYS A 136 7.35 9.09 6.33
N GLU A 137 6.08 9.43 6.50
CA GLU A 137 5.00 8.51 6.86
C GLU A 137 3.73 8.86 6.08
N ARG A 138 2.85 7.87 5.89
CA ARG A 138 1.54 8.02 5.22
C ARG A 138 1.64 8.43 3.75
N GLU A 139 2.81 8.27 3.16
CA GLU A 139 3.07 8.46 1.74
C GLU A 139 2.24 7.51 0.88
N ASP A 140 1.92 6.33 1.41
CA ASP A 140 1.01 5.35 0.81
C ASP A 140 -0.43 5.87 0.80
N VAL A 141 -0.90 6.41 1.93
CA VAL A 141 -2.24 7.01 2.05
C VAL A 141 -2.38 8.20 1.12
N ASP A 142 -1.39 9.09 1.08
CA ASP A 142 -1.37 10.22 0.15
C ASP A 142 -1.40 9.77 -1.31
N PHE A 143 -0.57 8.79 -1.69
CA PHE A 143 -0.59 8.20 -3.02
C PHE A 143 -1.97 7.64 -3.37
N TRP A 144 -2.55 6.80 -2.50
CA TRP A 144 -3.83 6.16 -2.75
C TRP A 144 -4.99 7.16 -2.87
N LEU A 145 -5.01 8.22 -2.05
CA LEU A 145 -6.01 9.29 -2.14
C LEU A 145 -5.96 10.00 -3.49
N ARG A 146 -4.76 10.36 -3.94
CA ARG A 146 -4.56 11.02 -5.25
C ARG A 146 -4.87 10.07 -6.40
N ALA A 147 -4.46 8.80 -6.28
CA ALA A 147 -4.76 7.75 -7.26
C ALA A 147 -6.28 7.53 -7.41
N SER A 148 -7.01 7.35 -6.30
CA SER A 148 -8.45 7.08 -6.31
C SER A 148 -9.28 8.24 -6.86
N SER A 149 -8.74 9.47 -6.81
CA SER A 149 -9.40 10.64 -7.39
C SER A 149 -9.31 10.72 -8.92
N ARG A 150 -8.40 9.94 -9.55
CA ARG A 150 -8.05 10.07 -10.97
C ARG A 150 -8.16 8.77 -11.77
N TYR A 151 -8.01 7.62 -11.12
CA TYR A 151 -7.88 6.33 -11.77
C TYR A 151 -8.77 5.28 -11.13
N ASN A 152 -9.13 4.28 -11.93
CA ASN A 152 -9.84 3.10 -11.45
C ASN A 152 -8.89 2.22 -10.63
N ILE A 153 -9.31 1.90 -9.41
CA ILE A 153 -8.56 1.06 -8.48
C ILE A 153 -9.22 -0.32 -8.41
N ALA A 154 -8.41 -1.37 -8.58
CA ALA A 154 -8.80 -2.75 -8.29
C ALA A 154 -8.07 -3.23 -7.03
N ARG A 155 -8.66 -4.18 -6.28
CA ARG A 155 -8.05 -4.71 -5.05
C ARG A 155 -8.07 -6.23 -5.00
N LEU A 156 -6.94 -6.82 -4.63
CA LEU A 156 -6.80 -8.23 -4.26
C LEU A 156 -6.65 -8.37 -2.73
N PRO A 157 -6.90 -9.57 -2.17
CA PRO A 157 -6.61 -9.85 -0.76
C PRO A 157 -5.14 -9.55 -0.41
N GLU A 158 -4.89 -8.96 0.76
CA GLU A 158 -3.53 -8.57 1.19
C GLU A 158 -2.58 -9.77 1.29
N ASP A 159 -3.10 -10.91 1.71
CA ASP A 159 -2.37 -12.17 1.83
C ASP A 159 -2.17 -12.88 0.49
N PHE A 160 -2.59 -12.30 -0.63
CA PHE A 160 -2.39 -12.90 -1.95
C PHE A 160 -0.90 -13.09 -2.26
N LEU A 161 -0.07 -12.08 -2.00
CA LEU A 161 1.36 -12.09 -2.28
C LEU A 161 2.26 -12.17 -1.05
N VAL A 162 1.79 -11.80 0.14
CA VAL A 162 2.65 -11.75 1.33
C VAL A 162 2.42 -12.96 2.22
N LYS A 163 3.52 -13.61 2.61
CA LYS A 163 3.56 -14.62 3.66
C LYS A 163 3.81 -13.89 4.97
N TYR A 164 2.75 -13.67 5.76
CA TYR A 164 2.92 -13.14 7.11
C TYR A 164 3.83 -14.10 7.90
N ARG A 165 5.01 -13.61 8.33
CA ARG A 165 5.80 -14.30 9.35
C ARG A 165 4.91 -14.39 10.60
N GLY A 166 4.73 -15.60 11.11
CA GLY A 166 3.77 -15.93 12.15
C GLY A 166 4.05 -15.26 13.49
N VAL A 167 3.71 -13.97 13.65
CA VAL A 167 3.22 -13.48 14.94
C VAL A 167 1.75 -13.87 15.04
N THR A 168 1.51 -15.16 15.24
CA THR A 168 0.26 -15.67 15.80
C THR A 168 0.24 -15.37 17.30
N ASN A 169 0.24 -14.07 17.64
CA ASN A 169 -0.18 -13.59 18.95
C ASN A 169 -0.55 -12.10 18.92
N TYR A 170 -1.56 -11.76 18.10
CA TYR A 170 -2.43 -10.62 18.40
C TYR A 170 -3.90 -10.97 18.12
N PRO A 171 -4.50 -11.92 18.88
CA PRO A 171 -5.82 -12.46 18.54
C PRO A 171 -6.99 -11.49 18.85
N LEU A 172 -6.86 -10.62 19.85
CA LEU A 172 -7.99 -9.82 20.34
C LEU A 172 -8.03 -8.39 19.77
N VAL A 173 -6.87 -7.74 19.62
CA VAL A 173 -6.77 -6.33 19.20
C VAL A 173 -6.95 -6.17 17.69
N LYS A 174 -6.48 -7.12 16.86
CA LYS A 174 -6.58 -7.03 15.39
C LYS A 174 -8.02 -7.19 14.88
N SER A 175 -8.85 -7.97 15.57
CA SER A 175 -10.29 -8.12 15.25
C SER A 175 -11.09 -6.86 15.60
N ILE A 176 -10.75 -6.19 16.70
CA ILE A 176 -11.42 -4.98 17.18
C ILE A 176 -10.94 -3.72 16.40
N LYS A 177 -9.63 -3.58 16.14
CA LYS A 177 -9.09 -2.45 15.35
C LYS A 177 -9.53 -2.51 13.89
N LYS A 178 -9.58 -3.70 13.27
CA LYS A 178 -10.06 -3.87 11.88
C LYS A 178 -11.57 -3.57 11.77
N ARG A 179 -12.35 -3.84 12.82
CA ARG A 179 -13.76 -3.42 12.94
C ARG A 179 -13.91 -1.90 13.13
N LEU A 180 -13.04 -1.24 13.91
CA LEU A 180 -13.07 0.22 14.11
C LEU A 180 -12.61 1.01 12.87
N ILE A 181 -11.56 0.54 12.18
CA ILE A 181 -11.03 1.19 10.97
C ILE A 181 -12.05 1.11 9.84
N LYS A 182 -12.74 -0.03 9.67
CA LYS A 182 -13.84 -0.18 8.70
C LYS A 182 -15.06 0.70 9.03
N TYR A 183 -15.28 1.02 10.31
CA TYR A 183 -16.37 1.90 10.77
C TYR A 183 -16.04 3.39 10.53
N ILE A 184 -14.77 3.80 10.69
CA ILE A 184 -14.28 5.16 10.40
C ILE A 184 -14.18 5.41 8.89
N GLU A 185 -13.78 4.41 8.10
CA GLU A 185 -13.82 4.48 6.63
C GLU A 185 -15.26 4.65 6.10
N GLY A 186 -16.26 4.06 6.79
CA GLY A 186 -17.69 4.28 6.51
C GLY A 186 -18.20 5.70 6.76
N TYR A 187 -17.50 6.51 7.56
CA TYR A 187 -17.87 7.91 7.85
C TYR A 187 -17.15 8.93 6.93
N ARG A 188 -16.05 8.52 6.28
CA ARG A 188 -15.18 9.40 5.48
C ARG A 188 -15.48 9.45 4.00
N LEU A 189 -16.27 8.52 3.47
CA LEU A 189 -16.76 8.55 2.08
C LEU A 189 -17.86 9.62 1.85
N GLY A 190 -17.90 10.68 2.67
CA GLY A 190 -18.92 11.73 2.60
C GLY A 190 -18.72 12.99 3.46
N LEU A 191 -17.50 13.51 3.63
CA LEU A 191 -17.32 14.84 4.25
C LEU A 191 -16.39 15.75 3.43
N LYS A 192 -16.97 16.87 2.99
CA LYS A 192 -16.41 17.96 2.19
C LYS A 192 -15.05 18.48 2.72
N GLN A 193 -14.17 18.82 1.78
CA GLN A 193 -12.80 19.33 1.92
C GLN A 193 -12.60 20.64 2.74
N SER A 194 -13.59 21.16 3.46
CA SER A 194 -13.53 22.53 4.03
C SER A 194 -13.27 22.62 5.55
N LEU A 195 -12.99 21.52 6.27
CA LEU A 195 -12.95 21.54 7.75
C LEU A 195 -11.63 21.10 8.41
N LEU A 196 -10.53 20.97 7.66
CA LEU A 196 -9.24 20.57 8.24
C LEU A 196 -8.18 21.67 8.32
N ILE A 197 -8.54 22.95 8.14
CA ILE A 197 -7.58 24.05 8.29
C ILE A 197 -8.23 25.28 8.96
N ASP A 198 -8.31 25.31 10.30
CA ASP A 198 -8.18 26.57 11.06
C ASP A 198 -7.45 26.33 12.41
N PRO A 199 -6.20 26.80 12.57
CA PRO A 199 -5.42 26.68 13.81
C PRO A 199 -6.01 27.43 15.02
N ARG A 200 -6.97 28.33 14.84
CA ARG A 200 -7.50 29.21 15.91
C ARG A 200 -8.56 28.55 16.79
N ILE A 201 -9.04 27.35 16.46
CA ILE A 201 -10.10 26.64 17.20
C ILE A 201 -9.52 25.74 18.32
N GLN A 202 -8.20 25.48 18.33
CA GLN A 202 -7.57 24.55 19.28
C GLN A 202 -7.67 24.92 20.78
N PRO A 203 -7.67 26.20 21.25
CA PRO A 203 -7.51 26.43 22.70
C PRO A 203 -8.79 26.35 23.57
N LYS A 204 -10.00 26.33 22.99
CA LYS A 204 -11.26 26.31 23.79
C LYS A 204 -11.84 24.91 24.02
N LEU A 205 -11.53 23.93 23.18
CA LEU A 205 -12.04 22.56 23.32
C LEU A 205 -11.37 21.77 24.46
N TRP A 206 -10.13 22.13 24.79
CA TRP A 206 -9.32 21.44 25.81
C TRP A 206 -9.56 21.92 27.25
N LYS A 207 -10.23 23.06 27.44
CA LYS A 207 -10.56 23.59 28.79
C LYS A 207 -11.86 23.03 29.38
N SER A 208 -12.75 22.44 28.57
CA SER A 208 -14.04 21.89 29.03
C SER A 208 -14.00 20.40 29.35
N ILE A 209 -12.94 19.70 28.95
CA ILE A 209 -12.77 18.27 29.23
C ILE A 209 -11.91 18.14 30.48
N GLY A 210 -12.58 18.30 31.63
CA GLY A 210 -11.99 18.04 32.94
C GLY A 210 -11.49 16.60 33.08
N ILE A 211 -10.62 16.42 34.07
CA ILE A 211 -9.69 15.32 34.35
C ILE A 211 -10.30 13.89 34.47
N ALA A 212 -11.58 13.67 34.19
CA ALA A 212 -12.20 12.33 34.15
C ALA A 212 -12.13 11.65 32.75
N GLY A 213 -11.43 12.25 31.79
CA GLY A 213 -11.44 11.88 30.37
C GLY A 213 -10.53 10.73 29.92
N LEU A 214 -9.83 10.01 30.82
CA LEU A 214 -8.73 9.14 30.37
C LEU A 214 -8.96 7.63 30.37
N LEU A 215 -10.00 7.04 30.98
CA LEU A 215 -10.05 5.55 31.06
C LEU A 215 -11.42 4.84 30.90
N GLY A 216 -12.58 5.53 30.75
CA GLY A 216 -13.88 4.85 30.96
C GLY A 216 -14.88 4.72 29.80
N ILE A 217 -15.00 5.70 28.89
CA ILE A 217 -16.20 5.83 28.03
C ILE A 217 -15.90 5.35 26.60
N SER A 218 -15.41 4.12 26.56
CA SER A 218 -15.27 3.27 25.37
C SER A 218 -16.55 2.46 25.09
N TRP A 219 -17.69 2.74 25.74
CA TRP A 219 -18.74 1.71 25.83
C TRP A 219 -20.17 2.05 25.37
N LEU A 220 -20.59 3.30 25.06
CA LEU A 220 -22.04 3.57 24.95
C LEU A 220 -22.61 4.38 23.76
N ILE A 221 -21.84 5.20 23.02
CA ILE A 221 -22.43 6.04 21.95
C ILE A 221 -22.24 5.41 20.57
N VAL A 222 -22.51 4.10 20.53
CA VAL A 222 -22.85 3.31 19.34
C VAL A 222 -24.37 3.21 19.19
N ARG A 223 -25.15 3.72 20.15
CA ARG A 223 -26.60 3.66 20.10
C ARG A 223 -27.16 5.01 19.64
N PHE A 224 -27.91 4.93 18.54
CA PHE A 224 -29.00 5.82 18.15
C PHE A 224 -28.70 6.90 17.09
N ILE A 225 -29.10 6.59 15.84
CA ILE A 225 -30.12 7.34 15.07
C ILE A 225 -29.78 8.83 14.80
N GLY A 226 -29.70 9.35 13.58
CA GLY A 226 -30.20 8.88 12.31
C GLY A 226 -30.44 10.09 11.42
N LYS A 227 -30.29 9.87 10.11
CA LYS A 227 -30.94 10.59 9.00
C LYS A 227 -30.55 12.06 8.70
N PHE A 228 -30.00 12.19 7.49
CA PHE A 228 -30.42 13.07 6.37
C PHE A 228 -29.49 14.22 5.91
N TYR A 229 -28.70 13.88 4.89
CA TYR A 229 -28.59 14.54 3.56
C TYR A 229 -27.77 15.83 3.32
N TRP A 230 -27.30 15.92 2.05
CA TRP A 230 -26.67 17.00 1.27
C TRP A 230 -25.12 17.08 1.38
N VAL A 231 -24.28 16.84 0.34
CA VAL A 231 -24.41 17.02 -1.13
C VAL A 231 -23.32 16.21 -1.85
N SER A 232 -23.71 15.63 -2.99
CA SER A 232 -23.05 15.42 -4.30
C SER A 232 -21.58 15.85 -4.48
N ILE A 233 -20.94 15.22 -5.50
CA ILE A 233 -19.54 15.33 -6.01
C ILE A 233 -18.76 14.09 -5.53
N ILE A 234 -18.55 13.01 -6.29
CA ILE A 234 -17.87 12.86 -7.60
C ILE A 234 -18.35 11.58 -8.33
N ASN A 235 -18.80 11.72 -9.58
CA ASN A 235 -18.91 10.75 -10.69
C ASN A 235 -19.72 9.42 -10.54
N PRO A 236 -20.98 9.34 -11.05
CA PRO A 236 -21.87 8.16 -10.96
C PRO A 236 -21.49 6.94 -11.81
N LYS A 237 -20.60 7.05 -12.80
CA LYS A 237 -20.32 5.93 -13.73
C LYS A 237 -19.44 4.82 -13.16
N ALA A 238 -18.80 5.05 -12.01
CA ALA A 238 -17.90 4.08 -11.39
C ALA A 238 -18.63 2.96 -10.60
N PHE A 239 -19.95 3.04 -10.42
CA PHE A 239 -20.67 2.14 -9.52
C PHE A 239 -21.24 0.87 -10.19
N ASP A 240 -21.49 0.89 -11.51
CA ASP A 240 -22.15 -0.23 -12.17
C ASP A 240 -21.19 -1.38 -12.57
N GLU A 241 -19.89 -1.15 -12.67
CA GLU A 241 -18.92 -2.19 -13.06
C GLU A 241 -18.47 -3.11 -11.91
N VAL A 242 -18.70 -2.73 -10.65
CA VAL A 242 -18.28 -3.51 -9.48
C VAL A 242 -19.27 -4.66 -9.16
N ARG A 243 -20.43 -4.70 -9.82
CA ARG A 243 -21.49 -5.70 -9.56
C ARG A 243 -21.31 -7.07 -10.21
N GLN A 244 -20.36 -7.25 -11.13
CA GLN A 244 -20.30 -8.51 -11.91
C GLN A 244 -19.38 -9.61 -11.37
N TYR A 245 -18.66 -9.41 -10.25
CA TYR A 245 -17.96 -10.53 -9.59
C TYR A 245 -18.85 -11.20 -8.54
N ASP A 246 -19.78 -12.02 -9.03
CA ASP A 246 -20.65 -12.93 -8.28
C ASP A 246 -19.81 -14.09 -7.69
N TYR A 247 -19.91 -14.26 -6.37
CA TYR A 247 -19.26 -15.30 -5.57
C TYR A 247 -19.95 -16.66 -5.78
N LYS A 248 -19.86 -17.24 -6.98
CA LYS A 248 -20.41 -18.57 -7.29
C LYS A 248 -19.39 -19.51 -7.92
N ARG A 249 -18.56 -20.14 -7.08
CA ARG A 249 -18.17 -21.57 -7.15
C ARG A 249 -17.03 -21.86 -6.17
N ILE A 250 -17.37 -22.21 -4.93
CA ILE A 250 -16.62 -23.21 -4.16
C ILE A 250 -17.69 -24.08 -3.48
N ARG A 251 -18.11 -25.14 -4.17
CA ARG A 251 -18.82 -26.26 -3.52
C ARG A 251 -17.76 -27.06 -2.77
N TRP A 252 -17.94 -27.20 -1.47
CA TRP A 252 -17.32 -28.28 -0.72
C TRP A 252 -18.19 -29.53 -0.92
N GLU A 253 -17.61 -30.56 -1.51
CA GLU A 253 -18.15 -31.92 -1.48
C GLU A 253 -18.04 -32.44 -0.03
N LYS A 254 -19.16 -32.89 0.52
CA LYS A 254 -19.21 -33.75 1.70
C LYS A 254 -19.22 -35.20 1.21
N GLN A 255 -18.25 -35.99 1.65
CA GLN A 255 -18.49 -37.36 2.10
C GLN A 255 -18.43 -37.33 3.63
#